data_AF-A0A8I0LVA3-F1
#
_entry.id   AF-A0A8I0LVA3-F1
#
_cell.length_a   1.000
_cell.length_b   1.000
_cell.length_c   1.000
_cell.angle_alpha   90.00
_cell.angle_beta   90.00
_cell.angle_gamma   90.00
#
_symmetry.space_group_name_H-M   'P 1'
#
loop_
_entity.id
_entity.type
_entity.pdbx_description
1 polymer ?
#
loop_
_entity_poly.entity_id
_entity_poly.type
_entity_poly.pdbx_seq_one_letter_code
_entity_poly.pdbx_strand_id
1 'polypeptide(L)'
;MKLAEALLQRSDAQRRVDQLRDRVTANARYQEGEEPTEDAAELLRQAVDTLAALESLVVRINLTNARTTLADGSTMTAALARRETLRATHALLANASDAARGASGGYRQLRSELRMFSALPVAELRDRADAVAKDLRELDVEIQKTNWEAELQN
;
A
#
# COMPACT_ATOMS: atom_id res chain seq x y z
N MET A 1 -17.27 8.59 -13.35
CA MET A 1 -16.09 8.85 -12.49
C MET A 1 -15.15 7.71 -12.76
N LYS A 2 -13.92 8.01 -13.14
CA LYS A 2 -12.92 6.99 -13.43
C LYS A 2 -12.57 6.20 -12.17
N LEU A 3 -12.17 4.95 -12.34
CA LEU A 3 -11.69 4.12 -11.24
C LEU A 3 -10.48 4.78 -10.54
N ALA A 4 -9.59 5.42 -11.30
CA ALA A 4 -8.48 6.20 -10.75
C ALA A 4 -8.94 7.33 -9.81
N GLU A 5 -9.97 8.09 -10.21
CA GLU A 5 -10.56 9.16 -9.38
C GLU A 5 -11.19 8.58 -8.10
N ALA A 6 -11.87 7.44 -8.21
CA ALA A 6 -12.44 6.73 -7.06
C ALA A 6 -11.36 6.30 -6.05
N LEU A 7 -10.23 5.78 -6.55
CA LEU A 7 -9.09 5.37 -5.73
C LEU A 7 -8.47 6.56 -4.99
N LEU A 8 -8.39 7.72 -5.65
CA LEU A 8 -7.95 8.97 -5.03
C LEU A 8 -8.94 9.41 -3.93
N GLN A 9 -10.25 9.45 -4.24
CA GLN A 9 -11.28 9.80 -3.26
C GLN A 9 -11.28 8.88 -2.05
N ARG A 10 -11.06 7.57 -2.25
CA ARG A 10 -10.91 6.60 -1.16
C ARG A 10 -9.72 6.95 -0.25
N SER A 11 -8.57 7.29 -0.84
CA SER A 11 -7.37 7.70 -0.09
C SER A 11 -7.61 8.99 0.69
N ASP A 12 -8.26 9.96 0.07
CA ASP A 12 -8.60 11.25 0.68
C ASP A 12 -9.60 11.09 1.84
N ALA A 13 -10.63 10.27 1.64
CA ALA A 13 -11.60 9.94 2.67
C ALA A 13 -10.95 9.22 3.86
N GLN A 14 -10.04 8.26 3.62
CA GLN A 14 -9.32 7.59 4.71
C GLN A 14 -8.48 8.58 5.53
N ARG A 15 -7.73 9.47 4.85
CA ARG A 15 -6.95 10.52 5.52
C ARG A 15 -7.85 11.47 6.31
N ARG A 16 -9.02 11.83 5.77
CA ARG A 16 -9.99 12.68 6.45
C ARG A 16 -10.55 12.00 7.71
N VAL A 17 -10.85 10.70 7.65
CA VAL A 17 -11.26 9.91 8.82
C VAL A 17 -10.18 9.94 9.90
N ASP A 18 -8.92 9.72 9.54
CA ASP A 18 -7.81 9.74 10.51
C ASP A 18 -7.68 11.11 11.19
N GLN A 19 -7.77 12.20 10.40
CA GLN A 19 -7.76 13.57 10.93
C GLN A 19 -8.95 13.87 11.85
N LEU A 20 -10.16 13.43 11.47
CA LEU A 20 -11.36 13.60 12.29
C LEU A 20 -11.25 12.80 13.59
N ARG A 21 -10.73 11.57 13.54
CA ARG A 21 -10.51 10.75 14.73
C ARG A 21 -9.59 11.44 15.73
N ASP A 22 -8.49 12.01 15.26
CA ASP A 22 -7.53 12.70 16.12
C ASP A 22 -8.16 13.96 16.73
N ARG A 23 -8.93 14.73 15.96
CA ARG A 23 -9.68 15.91 16.44
C ARG A 23 -10.80 15.57 17.42
N VAL A 24 -11.57 14.51 17.17
CA VAL A 24 -12.57 14.01 18.12
C VAL A 24 -11.91 13.65 19.44
N THR A 25 -10.79 12.93 19.40
CA THR A 25 -10.07 12.51 20.61
C THR A 25 -9.55 13.71 21.40
N ALA A 26 -9.02 14.72 20.71
CA ALA A 26 -8.52 15.95 21.33
C ALA A 26 -9.62 16.79 22.01
N ASN A 27 -10.84 16.76 21.49
CA ASN A 27 -11.96 17.56 21.99
C ASN A 27 -12.98 16.75 22.84
N ALA A 28 -12.73 15.46 23.07
CA ALA A 28 -13.67 14.58 23.77
C ALA A 28 -13.82 14.89 25.27
N ARG A 29 -12.87 15.62 25.86
CA ARG A 29 -12.86 16.05 27.26
C ARG A 29 -12.19 17.42 27.36
N TYR A 30 -12.63 18.23 28.30
CA TYR A 30 -12.07 19.54 28.62
C TYR A 30 -12.16 19.78 30.13
N GLN A 31 -11.39 20.74 30.68
CA GLN A 31 -11.39 21.02 32.11
C GLN A 31 -12.58 21.91 32.50
N GLU A 32 -12.93 21.90 33.79
CA GLU A 32 -13.96 22.81 34.31
C GLU A 32 -13.53 24.27 34.08
N GLY A 33 -14.43 25.06 33.49
CA GLY A 33 -14.16 26.46 33.15
C GLY A 33 -13.47 26.68 31.79
N GLU A 34 -13.14 25.62 31.05
CA GLU A 34 -12.68 25.69 29.66
C GLU A 34 -13.81 25.38 28.68
N GLU A 35 -13.63 25.75 27.42
CA GLU A 35 -14.45 25.28 26.30
C GLU A 35 -13.54 24.49 25.34
N PRO A 36 -14.04 23.37 24.75
CA PRO A 36 -13.28 22.66 23.74
C PRO A 36 -13.07 23.55 22.51
N THR A 37 -11.92 23.42 21.87
CA THR A 37 -11.56 24.20 20.67
C THR A 37 -12.52 23.95 19.51
N GLU A 38 -13.14 22.77 19.46
CA GLU A 38 -14.06 22.35 18.41
C GLU A 38 -15.24 21.55 18.99
N ASP A 39 -16.38 21.57 18.31
CA ASP A 39 -17.54 20.75 18.68
C ASP A 39 -17.27 19.25 18.41
N ALA A 40 -17.02 18.49 19.48
CA ALA A 40 -16.74 17.06 19.40
C ALA A 40 -17.91 16.23 18.83
N ALA A 41 -19.16 16.64 19.03
CA ALA A 41 -20.33 15.94 18.51
C ALA A 41 -20.45 16.11 17.00
N GLU A 42 -20.22 17.33 16.50
CA GLU A 42 -20.19 17.60 15.07
C GLU A 42 -19.01 16.92 14.37
N LEU A 43 -17.82 16.93 14.99
CA LEU A 43 -16.66 16.19 14.49
C LEU A 43 -16.94 14.68 14.38
N LEU A 44 -17.57 14.11 15.40
CA LEU A 44 -17.95 12.69 15.40
C LEU A 44 -18.97 12.39 14.30
N ARG A 45 -19.98 13.25 14.12
CA ARG A 45 -20.98 13.11 13.04
C ARG A 45 -20.30 13.13 11.67
N GLN A 46 -19.41 14.09 11.42
CA GLN A 46 -18.62 14.15 10.18
C GLN A 46 -17.78 12.89 9.95
N ALA A 47 -17.20 12.32 11.01
CA ALA A 47 -16.41 11.09 10.91
C ALA A 47 -17.28 9.90 10.48
N VAL A 48 -18.47 9.76 11.08
CA VAL A 48 -19.43 8.70 10.74
C VAL A 48 -19.93 8.85 9.31
N ASP A 49 -20.29 10.06 8.87
CA ASP A 49 -20.72 10.31 7.50
C ASP A 49 -19.60 10.00 6.49
N THR A 50 -18.36 10.38 6.80
CA THR A 50 -17.19 10.10 5.95
C THR A 50 -16.91 8.60 5.86
N LEU A 51 -17.08 7.86 6.97
CA LEU A 51 -16.95 6.40 6.99
C LEU A 51 -18.01 5.72 6.12
N ALA A 52 -19.27 6.17 6.15
CA ALA A 52 -20.32 5.64 5.29
C ALA A 52 -20.04 5.90 3.80
N ALA A 53 -19.54 7.09 3.47
CA ALA A 53 -19.11 7.40 2.10
C ALA A 53 -17.92 6.53 1.65
N LEU A 54 -16.96 6.30 2.54
CA LEU A 54 -15.80 5.43 2.30
C LEU A 54 -16.23 3.98 2.04
N GLU A 55 -17.18 3.45 2.81
CA GLU A 55 -17.73 2.10 2.60
C GLU A 55 -18.33 1.96 1.20
N SER A 56 -19.18 2.91 0.79
CA SER A 56 -19.79 2.93 -0.54
C SER A 56 -18.73 2.95 -1.66
N LEU A 57 -17.69 3.79 -1.52
CA LEU A 57 -16.57 3.83 -2.46
C LEU A 57 -15.83 2.49 -2.54
N VAL A 58 -15.53 1.87 -1.39
CA VAL A 58 -14.82 0.57 -1.34
C VAL A 58 -15.60 -0.52 -2.05
N VAL A 59 -16.90 -0.63 -1.80
CA VAL A 59 -17.77 -1.63 -2.46
C VAL A 59 -17.75 -1.44 -3.97
N ARG A 60 -17.98 -0.20 -4.44
CA ARG A 60 -18.02 0.11 -5.88
C ARG A 60 -16.67 -0.13 -6.57
N ILE A 61 -15.56 0.21 -5.91
CA ILE A 61 -14.20 -0.05 -6.41
C ILE A 61 -13.98 -1.56 -6.55
N ASN A 62 -14.33 -2.35 -5.53
CA ASN A 62 -14.14 -3.79 -5.55
C ASN A 62 -14.97 -4.48 -6.64
N LEU A 63 -16.24 -4.09 -6.79
CA LEU A 63 -17.11 -4.61 -7.85
C LEU A 63 -16.59 -4.25 -9.24
N THR A 64 -16.06 -3.04 -9.40
CA THR A 64 -15.44 -2.59 -10.66
C THR A 64 -14.17 -3.40 -10.94
N ASN A 65 -13.28 -3.56 -9.96
CA ASN A 65 -12.06 -4.38 -10.09
C ASN A 65 -12.33 -5.84 -10.40
N ALA A 66 -13.44 -6.40 -9.94
CA ALA A 66 -13.81 -7.79 -10.23
C ALA A 66 -14.25 -7.99 -11.69
N ARG A 67 -14.74 -6.93 -12.35
CA ARG A 67 -15.32 -6.99 -13.70
C ARG A 67 -14.43 -6.38 -14.78
N THR A 68 -13.51 -5.49 -14.42
CA THR A 68 -12.55 -4.89 -15.35
C THR A 68 -11.43 -5.88 -15.68
N THR A 69 -11.08 -5.98 -16.96
CA THR A 69 -9.98 -6.82 -17.46
C THR A 69 -8.84 -5.96 -18.00
N LEU A 70 -7.60 -6.42 -17.81
CA LEU A 70 -6.40 -5.84 -18.42
C LEU A 70 -6.27 -6.30 -19.89
N ALA A 71 -5.31 -5.73 -20.61
CA ALA A 71 -5.03 -6.05 -22.01
C ALA A 71 -4.65 -7.53 -22.23
N ASP A 72 -4.08 -8.19 -21.21
CA ASP A 72 -3.73 -9.62 -21.24
C ASP A 72 -4.93 -10.55 -20.94
N GLY A 73 -6.13 -9.99 -20.74
CA GLY A 73 -7.35 -10.73 -20.43
C GLY A 73 -7.52 -11.12 -18.96
N SER A 74 -6.54 -10.85 -18.09
CA SER A 74 -6.67 -11.06 -16.65
C SER A 74 -7.61 -10.03 -16.03
N THR A 75 -8.29 -10.38 -14.93
CA THR A 75 -9.10 -9.40 -14.19
C THR A 75 -8.19 -8.43 -13.44
N MET A 76 -8.65 -7.19 -13.22
CA MET A 76 -7.94 -6.22 -12.39
C MET A 76 -7.67 -6.79 -10.98
N THR A 77 -8.60 -7.56 -10.43
CA THR A 77 -8.40 -8.25 -9.15
C THR A 77 -7.23 -9.24 -9.20
N ALA A 78 -7.13 -10.06 -10.24
CA ALA A 78 -6.00 -10.99 -10.42
C ALA A 78 -4.68 -10.23 -10.64
N ALA A 79 -4.69 -9.15 -11.42
CA ALA A 79 -3.54 -8.30 -11.66
C ALA A 79 -3.01 -7.66 -10.35
N LEU A 80 -3.90 -7.15 -9.50
CA LEU A 80 -3.54 -6.60 -8.19
C LEU A 80 -2.90 -7.65 -7.28
N ALA A 81 -3.41 -8.88 -7.27
CA ALA A 81 -2.82 -9.99 -6.51
C ALA A 81 -1.44 -10.40 -7.05
N ARG A 82 -1.28 -10.45 -8.38
CA ARG A 82 0.01 -10.70 -9.03
C ARG A 82 1.02 -9.61 -8.69
N ARG A 83 0.61 -8.34 -8.72
CA ARG A 83 1.45 -7.20 -8.32
C ARG A 83 1.96 -7.36 -6.89
N GLU A 84 1.07 -7.69 -5.95
CA GLU A 84 1.47 -7.86 -4.55
C GLU A 84 2.46 -9.03 -4.39
N THR A 85 2.24 -10.12 -5.12
CA THR A 85 3.17 -11.26 -5.15
C THR A 85 4.54 -10.87 -5.71
N LEU A 86 4.57 -10.12 -6.83
CA LEU A 86 5.81 -9.62 -7.42
C LEU A 86 6.57 -8.68 -6.48
N ARG A 87 5.85 -7.77 -5.80
CA ARG A 87 6.43 -6.86 -4.80
C ARG A 87 7.04 -7.63 -3.63
N ALA A 88 6.32 -8.61 -3.07
CA ALA A 88 6.82 -9.44 -1.98
C ALA A 88 8.03 -10.29 -2.42
N THR A 89 7.98 -10.83 -3.64
CA THR A 89 9.08 -11.63 -4.22
C THR A 89 10.33 -10.78 -4.42
N HIS A 90 10.18 -9.57 -4.98
CA HIS A 90 11.27 -8.62 -5.15
C HIS A 90 11.91 -8.28 -3.79
N ALA A 91 11.10 -7.92 -2.79
CA ALA A 91 11.58 -7.60 -1.45
C ALA A 91 12.34 -8.78 -0.82
N LEU A 92 11.82 -10.01 -0.96
CA LEU A 92 12.48 -11.22 -0.48
C LEU A 92 13.86 -11.42 -1.13
N LEU A 93 13.95 -11.31 -2.46
CA LEU A 93 15.20 -11.48 -3.21
C LEU A 93 16.22 -10.40 -2.86
N ALA A 94 15.79 -9.15 -2.75
CA ALA A 94 16.63 -8.03 -2.35
C ALA A 94 17.19 -8.23 -0.94
N ASN A 95 16.32 -8.54 0.02
CA ASN A 95 16.72 -8.80 1.42
C ASN A 95 17.67 -10.01 1.52
N ALA A 96 17.41 -11.07 0.77
CA ALA A 96 18.28 -12.24 0.73
C ALA A 96 19.66 -11.91 0.14
N SER A 97 19.72 -11.10 -0.94
CA SER A 97 20.97 -10.61 -1.53
C SER A 97 21.76 -9.78 -0.51
N ASP A 98 21.11 -8.86 0.19
CA ASP A 98 21.78 -7.99 1.16
C ASP A 98 22.29 -8.77 2.37
N ALA A 99 21.51 -9.71 2.88
CA ALA A 99 21.94 -10.62 3.93
C ALA A 99 23.13 -11.50 3.49
N ALA A 100 23.07 -12.06 2.28
CA ALA A 100 24.13 -12.88 1.70
C ALA A 100 25.44 -12.10 1.47
N ARG A 101 25.37 -10.79 1.24
CA ARG A 101 26.54 -9.90 1.15
C ARG A 101 27.17 -9.58 2.50
N GLY A 102 26.49 -9.91 3.61
CA GLY A 102 26.92 -9.51 4.94
C GLY A 102 26.62 -8.05 5.26
N ALA A 103 25.62 -7.42 4.62
CA ALA A 103 25.28 -6.02 4.87
C ALA A 103 24.87 -5.74 6.33
N SER A 104 24.42 -6.77 7.08
CA SER A 104 24.02 -6.68 8.49
C SER A 104 25.02 -7.33 9.47
N GLY A 105 26.06 -8.00 8.98
CA GLY A 105 27.08 -8.68 9.80
C GLY A 105 28.41 -7.96 9.68
N GLY A 106 28.88 -7.34 10.76
CA GLY A 106 30.10 -6.52 10.77
C GLY A 106 31.32 -7.21 10.14
N TYR A 107 32.24 -6.40 9.61
CA TYR A 107 33.51 -6.89 9.08
C TYR A 107 34.34 -7.53 10.20
N ARG A 108 35.02 -8.63 9.87
CA ARG A 108 35.94 -9.30 10.77
C ARG A 108 37.02 -8.33 11.26
N GLN A 109 37.15 -8.12 12.56
CA GLN A 109 38.15 -7.20 13.12
C GLN A 109 39.43 -7.93 13.53
N LEU A 110 39.32 -9.16 14.04
CA LEU A 110 40.45 -9.96 14.50
C LEU A 110 40.66 -11.24 13.69
N ARG A 111 41.93 -11.65 13.53
CA ARG A 111 42.32 -12.88 12.83
C ARG A 111 41.91 -14.19 13.55
N SER A 112 41.34 -14.11 14.74
CA SER A 112 40.81 -15.25 15.51
C SER A 112 39.30 -15.47 15.32
N GLU A 113 38.56 -14.48 14.80
CA GLU A 113 37.09 -14.58 14.62
C GLU A 113 36.71 -15.62 13.56
N LEU A 114 35.59 -16.31 13.71
CA LEU A 114 35.13 -17.29 12.70
C LEU A 114 34.69 -16.58 11.41
N ARG A 115 35.01 -17.18 10.26
CA ARG A 115 34.63 -16.64 8.95
C ARG A 115 33.17 -16.96 8.63
N MET A 116 32.40 -15.95 8.25
CA MET A 116 31.06 -16.10 7.69
C MET A 116 31.15 -16.38 6.19
N PHE A 117 30.33 -17.30 5.71
CA PHE A 117 30.19 -17.63 4.29
C PHE A 117 28.75 -17.41 3.86
N SER A 118 28.56 -16.93 2.62
CA SER A 118 27.22 -16.85 2.05
C SER A 118 26.70 -18.25 1.74
N ALA A 119 25.47 -18.53 2.16
CA ALA A 119 24.75 -19.74 1.75
C ALA A 119 24.05 -19.58 0.38
N LEU A 120 24.01 -18.36 -0.17
CA LEU A 120 23.26 -18.04 -1.39
C LEU A 120 24.14 -17.34 -2.43
N PRO A 121 23.92 -17.60 -3.74
CA PRO A 121 24.63 -16.92 -4.82
C PRO A 121 24.09 -15.48 -4.99
N VAL A 122 24.86 -14.49 -4.51
CA VAL A 122 24.44 -13.07 -4.53
C VAL A 122 24.14 -12.55 -5.94
N ALA A 123 24.95 -12.93 -6.94
CA ALA A 123 24.77 -12.48 -8.31
C ALA A 123 23.41 -12.95 -8.88
N GLU A 124 23.11 -14.24 -8.75
CA GLU A 124 21.84 -14.80 -9.22
C GLU A 124 20.63 -14.21 -8.50
N LEU A 125 20.73 -13.92 -7.19
CA LEU A 125 19.65 -13.26 -6.45
C LEU A 125 19.35 -11.86 -6.99
N ARG A 126 20.40 -11.11 -7.38
CA ARG A 126 20.25 -9.77 -7.96
C ARG A 126 19.66 -9.82 -9.35
N ASP A 127 20.15 -10.70 -10.21
CA ASP A 127 19.60 -10.88 -11.56
C ASP A 127 18.11 -11.24 -11.50
N ARG A 128 17.72 -12.11 -10.56
CA ARG A 128 16.31 -12.45 -10.31
C ARG A 128 15.51 -11.27 -9.75
N ALA A 129 16.08 -10.50 -8.82
CA ALA A 129 15.41 -9.31 -8.29
C ALA A 129 15.15 -8.29 -9.40
N ASP A 130 16.15 -8.02 -10.25
CA ASP A 130 16.04 -7.07 -11.36
C ASP A 130 14.98 -7.51 -12.39
N ALA A 131 14.91 -8.81 -12.69
CA ALA A 131 13.86 -9.37 -13.54
C ALA A 131 12.45 -9.16 -12.93
N VAL A 132 12.27 -9.50 -11.65
CA VAL A 132 10.98 -9.30 -10.97
C VAL A 132 10.62 -7.82 -10.87
N ALA A 133 11.59 -6.92 -10.67
CA ALA A 133 11.39 -5.48 -10.65
C ALA A 133 10.95 -4.93 -12.02
N LYS A 134 11.42 -5.54 -13.12
CA LYS A 134 10.95 -5.20 -14.47
C LYS A 134 9.49 -5.63 -14.64
N ASP A 135 9.17 -6.89 -14.36
CA ASP A 135 7.81 -7.43 -14.47
C ASP A 135 6.80 -6.61 -13.62
N LEU A 136 7.21 -6.22 -12.41
CA LEU A 136 6.40 -5.40 -11.52
C LEU A 136 6.09 -4.03 -12.13
N ARG A 137 7.09 -3.35 -12.71
CA ARG A 137 6.91 -2.03 -13.35
C ARG A 137 5.99 -2.11 -14.56
N GLU A 138 6.15 -3.12 -15.40
CA GLU A 138 5.30 -3.33 -16.57
C GLU A 138 3.85 -3.57 -16.17
N LEU A 139 3.60 -4.43 -15.17
CA LEU A 139 2.27 -4.68 -14.64
C LEU A 139 1.66 -3.43 -13.99
N ASP A 140 2.45 -2.65 -13.24
CA ASP A 140 1.98 -1.41 -12.62
C ASP A 140 1.51 -0.38 -13.66
N VAL A 141 2.24 -0.24 -14.77
CA VAL A 141 1.85 0.64 -15.88
C VAL A 141 0.50 0.23 -16.46
N GLU A 142 0.30 -1.06 -16.73
CA GLU A 142 -0.98 -1.55 -17.26
C GLU A 142 -2.13 -1.36 -16.27
N ILE A 143 -1.91 -1.64 -14.97
CA ILE A 143 -2.90 -1.37 -13.92
C ILE A 143 -3.30 0.10 -13.89
N GLN A 144 -2.32 1.02 -13.93
CA GLN A 144 -2.62 2.46 -13.87
C GLN A 144 -3.36 2.93 -15.11
N LYS A 145 -2.94 2.48 -16.30
CA LYS A 145 -3.65 2.78 -17.54
C LYS A 145 -5.11 2.32 -17.46
N THR A 146 -5.35 1.07 -17.06
CA THR A 146 -6.70 0.54 -16.92
C THR A 146 -7.52 1.30 -15.87
N ASN A 147 -6.93 1.77 -14.77
CA ASN A 147 -7.63 2.61 -13.79
C ASN A 147 -8.13 3.93 -14.38
N TRP A 148 -7.39 4.53 -15.31
CA TRP A 148 -7.77 5.78 -15.99
C TRP A 148 -8.79 5.58 -17.12
N GLU A 149 -8.87 4.36 -17.67
CA GLU A 149 -9.81 4.02 -18.74
C GLU A 149 -11.17 3.56 -18.17
N ALA A 150 -11.15 2.74 -17.12
CA ALA A 150 -12.33 2.14 -16.52
C ALA A 150 -13.25 3.15 -15.81
N GLU A 151 -14.56 3.04 -16.03
CA GLU A 151 -15.58 3.76 -15.27
C GLU A 151 -15.92 3.02 -13.97
N LEU A 152 -16.02 3.76 -12.87
CA LEU A 152 -16.52 3.22 -11.61
C LEU A 152 -18.01 2.87 -11.76
N GLN A 153 -18.38 1.66 -11.34
CA GLN A 153 -19.77 1.23 -11.33
C GLN A 153 -20.61 2.05 -10.36
N ASN A 154 -21.90 2.19 -10.65
CA ASN A 154 -22.87 2.84 -9.78
C ASN A 154 -23.16 1.98 -8.55
#